data_AF-A0A8D8JNP1-F1
#
_entry.id   AF-A0A8D8JNP1-F1
#
_cell.length_a   1.000
_cell.length_b   1.000
_cell.length_c   1.000
_cell.angle_alpha   90.00
_cell.angle_beta   90.00
_cell.angle_gamma   90.00
#
_symmetry.space_group_name_H-M   'P 1'
#
loop_
_entity.id
_entity.type
_entity.pdbx_description
1 polymer ?
#
loop_
_entity_poly.entity_id
_entity_poly.type
_entity_poly.pdbx_seq_one_letter_code
_entity_poly.pdbx_strand_id
1 'polypeptide(L)'
;MAVCRRHGSRGPALTFLIMGAIGYMVNTVFGAMFTNGTETSTVGLLYPVESETREAKKLDGMWNFVRSDSSNPSQGLREKWFSDDLAKFRPTIGMPVPSSYNDVTEDASIRDHVGTVWYDRRFFCSEELATSARFCALWVGALRFGCVDQRPASPEARV
;
A
#
# COMPACT_ATOMS: atom_id res chain seq x y z
N MET A 1 -0.09 57.56 43.96
CA MET A 1 0.92 56.57 44.42
C MET A 1 1.30 55.69 43.24
N ALA A 2 2.47 55.91 42.66
CA ALA A 2 2.96 55.18 41.49
C ALA A 2 3.71 53.91 41.94
N VAL A 3 3.21 52.73 41.55
CA VAL A 3 3.90 51.45 41.77
C VAL A 3 4.81 51.20 40.57
N CYS A 4 6.10 51.47 40.76
CA CYS A 4 7.15 51.26 39.78
C CYS A 4 7.39 49.75 39.58
N ARG A 5 6.96 49.17 38.44
CA ARG A 5 7.28 47.79 38.05
C ARG A 5 8.77 47.71 37.69
N ARG A 6 9.57 47.15 38.60
CA ARG A 6 10.99 46.90 38.40
C ARG A 6 11.17 45.79 37.35
N HIS A 7 11.58 46.15 36.14
CA HIS A 7 11.97 45.22 35.09
C HIS A 7 13.20 44.42 35.56
N GLY A 8 13.04 43.13 35.80
CA GLY A 8 14.14 42.22 36.13
C GLY A 8 15.04 42.02 34.92
N SER A 9 16.16 42.76 34.89
CA SER A 9 17.27 42.54 33.95
C SER A 9 17.87 41.15 34.20
N ARG A 10 17.56 40.20 33.33
CA ARG A 10 18.23 38.89 33.29
C ARG A 10 19.63 39.13 32.72
N GLY A 11 20.67 38.96 33.54
CA GLY A 11 22.05 39.20 33.15
C GLY A 11 22.50 38.35 31.94
N PRO A 12 23.49 38.81 31.15
CA PRO A 12 23.91 38.18 29.90
C PRO A 12 24.45 36.74 30.07
N ALA A 13 24.92 36.38 31.27
CA ALA A 13 25.37 35.02 31.57
C ALA A 13 24.24 33.98 31.49
N LEU A 14 23.02 34.34 31.88
CA LEU A 14 21.87 33.44 31.83
C LEU A 14 21.46 33.15 30.38
N THR A 15 21.55 34.14 29.50
CA THR A 15 21.24 33.96 28.07
C THR A 15 22.28 33.08 27.36
N PHE A 16 23.57 33.18 27.71
CA PHE A 16 24.61 32.28 27.16
C PHE A 16 24.42 30.82 27.58
N LEU A 17 24.06 30.57 28.84
CA LEU A 17 23.76 29.22 29.34
C LEU A 17 22.52 28.62 28.65
N ILE A 18 21.49 29.42 28.43
CA ILE A 18 20.27 28.98 27.72
C ILE A 18 20.57 28.65 26.26
N MET A 19 21.36 29.47 25.55
CA MET A 19 21.75 29.18 24.16
C MET A 19 22.63 27.93 24.06
N GLY A 20 23.56 27.73 25.00
CA GLY A 20 24.38 26.53 25.06
C GLY A 20 23.57 25.25 25.32
N ALA A 21 22.60 25.32 26.24
CA ALA A 21 21.70 24.20 26.53
C ALA A 21 20.80 23.87 25.33
N ILE A 22 20.25 24.88 24.65
CA ILE A 22 19.44 24.68 23.44
C ILE A 22 20.29 24.05 22.33
N GLY A 23 21.51 24.55 22.09
CA GLY A 23 22.42 23.97 21.10
C GLY A 23 22.77 22.50 21.39
N TYR A 24 23.03 22.17 22.65
CA TYR A 24 23.30 20.79 23.07
C TYR A 24 22.07 19.87 22.90
N MET A 25 20.88 20.36 23.24
CA MET A 25 19.63 19.61 23.08
C MET A 25 19.32 19.38 21.60
N VAL A 26 19.51 20.37 20.73
CA VAL A 26 19.35 20.20 19.27
C VAL A 26 20.34 19.19 18.73
N ASN A 27 21.62 19.27 19.10
CA ASN A 27 22.63 18.32 18.62
C ASN A 27 22.37 16.89 19.11
N THR A 28 21.87 16.73 20.34
CA THR A 28 21.53 15.42 20.92
C THR A 28 20.29 14.82 20.25
N VAL A 29 19.24 15.62 20.00
CA VAL A 29 18.04 15.18 19.31
C VAL A 29 18.33 14.87 17.84
N PHE A 30 19.12 15.71 17.17
CA PHE A 30 19.55 15.48 15.79
C PHE A 30 20.36 14.18 15.72
N GLY A 31 21.38 14.00 16.57
CA GLY A 31 22.17 12.77 16.66
C GLY A 31 21.34 11.52 16.93
N ALA A 32 20.35 11.59 17.83
CA ALA A 32 19.43 10.48 18.10
C ALA A 32 18.49 10.17 16.92
N MET A 33 18.17 11.16 16.08
CA MET A 33 17.32 10.95 14.90
C MET A 33 18.10 10.23 13.78
N PHE A 34 19.41 10.46 13.63
CA PHE A 34 20.24 9.78 12.62
C PHE A 34 20.64 8.34 12.98
N THR A 35 20.60 7.95 14.26
CA THR A 35 21.01 6.59 14.68
C THR A 35 19.86 5.58 14.71
N ASN A 36 18.62 6.02 14.57
CA ASN A 36 17.44 5.14 14.50
C ASN A 36 17.08 4.72 13.08
N GLY A 37 18.02 4.81 12.14
CA GLY A 37 17.94 4.12 10.85
C GLY A 37 17.97 2.62 11.10
N THR A 38 16.79 2.03 11.29
CA THR A 38 16.60 0.58 11.16
C THR A 38 16.76 0.27 9.67
N GLU A 39 18.00 0.22 9.21
CA GLU A 39 18.41 -0.32 7.92
C GLU A 39 17.97 -1.77 7.88
N THR A 40 16.71 -1.97 7.52
CA THR A 40 16.10 -3.28 7.36
C THR A 40 16.74 -3.84 6.09
N SER A 41 17.84 -4.58 6.26
CA SER A 41 18.58 -5.22 5.18
C SER A 41 17.57 -5.91 4.25
N THR A 42 17.43 -5.36 3.05
CA THR A 42 16.42 -5.81 2.09
C THR A 42 16.71 -7.25 1.73
N VAL A 43 15.81 -8.17 2.09
CA VAL A 43 15.93 -9.58 1.73
C VAL A 43 15.97 -9.68 0.21
N GLY A 44 16.97 -10.35 -0.35
CA GLY A 44 17.11 -10.50 -1.80
C GLY A 44 15.86 -11.16 -2.38
N LEU A 45 15.19 -10.48 -3.33
CA LEU A 45 14.00 -10.98 -4.02
C LEU A 45 14.39 -12.01 -5.08
N LEU A 46 14.71 -13.22 -4.65
CA LEU A 46 14.97 -14.34 -5.55
C LEU A 46 13.66 -14.85 -6.17
N TYR A 47 13.73 -15.24 -7.44
CA TYR A 47 12.60 -15.87 -8.12
C TYR A 47 12.31 -17.24 -7.48
N PRO A 48 11.04 -17.59 -7.21
CA PRO A 48 10.67 -18.89 -6.67
C PRO A 48 10.95 -20.00 -7.70
N VAL A 49 11.80 -20.94 -7.34
CA VAL A 49 12.14 -22.14 -8.14
C VAL A 49 12.00 -23.36 -7.24
N GLU A 50 11.40 -24.43 -7.75
CA GLU A 50 11.26 -25.69 -7.04
C GLU A 50 12.63 -26.31 -6.77
N SER A 51 12.83 -26.80 -5.56
CA SER A 51 14.04 -27.51 -5.12
C SER A 51 13.69 -28.53 -4.04
N GLU A 52 14.66 -29.34 -3.62
CA GLU A 52 14.47 -30.33 -2.55
C GLU A 52 13.89 -29.75 -1.25
N THR A 53 14.10 -28.45 -1.02
CA THR A 53 13.63 -27.73 0.18
C THR A 53 12.54 -26.70 -0.11
N ARG A 54 12.20 -26.44 -1.38
CA ARG A 54 11.25 -25.39 -1.79
C ARG A 54 10.22 -25.96 -2.75
N GLU A 55 8.95 -25.80 -2.39
CA GLU A 55 7.81 -26.14 -3.24
C GLU A 55 7.18 -24.84 -3.78
N ALA A 56 6.84 -24.80 -5.07
CA ALA A 56 6.26 -23.62 -5.71
C ALA A 56 4.93 -23.96 -6.38
N LYS A 57 3.82 -23.50 -5.80
CA LYS A 57 2.48 -23.70 -6.37
C LYS A 57 2.04 -22.49 -7.17
N LYS A 58 1.77 -22.69 -8.47
CA LYS A 58 1.22 -21.64 -9.34
C LYS A 58 -0.25 -21.38 -9.00
N LEU A 59 -0.61 -20.10 -8.89
CA LEU A 59 -1.99 -19.64 -8.68
C LEU A 59 -2.60 -19.06 -9.96
N ASP A 60 -2.19 -19.60 -11.12
CA ASP A 60 -2.69 -19.21 -12.44
C ASP A 60 -4.07 -19.83 -12.72
N GLY A 61 -4.89 -19.16 -13.52
CA GLY A 61 -6.24 -19.62 -13.89
C GLY A 61 -7.31 -18.56 -13.66
N MET A 62 -8.55 -18.99 -13.40
CA MET A 62 -9.69 -18.10 -13.23
C MET A 62 -9.78 -17.56 -11.80
N TRP A 63 -9.91 -16.24 -11.67
CA TRP A 63 -10.10 -15.53 -10.41
C TRP A 63 -11.45 -14.80 -10.44
N ASN A 64 -12.08 -14.66 -9.28
CA ASN A 64 -13.26 -13.81 -9.14
C ASN A 64 -12.82 -12.35 -9.20
N PHE A 65 -13.49 -11.55 -10.02
CA PHE A 65 -13.20 -10.15 -10.22
C PHE A 65 -14.42 -9.28 -9.93
N VAL A 66 -14.18 -8.18 -9.21
CA VAL A 66 -15.15 -7.10 -9.01
C VAL A 66 -14.43 -5.77 -9.13
N ARG A 67 -15.05 -4.84 -9.86
CA ARG A 67 -14.64 -3.44 -9.90
C ARG A 67 -15.32 -2.65 -8.78
N SER A 68 -14.61 -1.71 -8.18
CA SER A 68 -15.26 -0.67 -7.36
C SER A 68 -15.90 0.39 -8.26
N ASP A 69 -16.84 1.14 -7.70
CA ASP A 69 -17.45 2.25 -8.43
C ASP A 69 -16.44 3.40 -8.54
N SER A 70 -16.32 4.03 -9.71
CA SER A 70 -15.35 5.12 -9.95
C SER A 70 -15.53 6.32 -9.01
N SER A 71 -16.77 6.57 -8.58
CA SER A 71 -17.10 7.63 -7.62
C SER A 71 -16.62 7.31 -6.20
N ASN A 72 -16.43 6.04 -5.84
CA ASN A 72 -16.16 5.61 -4.46
C ASN A 72 -15.12 4.46 -4.43
N PRO A 73 -13.83 4.75 -4.70
CA PRO A 73 -12.80 3.72 -4.78
C PRO A 73 -12.53 3.01 -3.44
N SER A 74 -12.90 3.64 -2.31
CA SER A 74 -12.72 3.11 -0.95
C SER A 74 -13.87 2.22 -0.46
N GLN A 75 -14.89 1.98 -1.28
CA GLN A 75 -16.06 1.19 -0.89
C GLN A 75 -15.68 -0.20 -0.38
N GLY A 76 -14.88 -0.95 -1.16
CA GLY A 76 -14.51 -2.32 -0.80
C GLY A 76 -13.69 -2.43 0.48
N LEU A 77 -12.94 -1.38 0.84
CA LEU A 77 -12.23 -1.32 2.11
C LEU A 77 -13.20 -1.06 3.28
N ARG A 78 -14.14 -0.12 3.11
CA ARG A 78 -15.15 0.23 4.12
C ARG A 78 -16.11 -0.93 4.41
N GLU A 79 -16.53 -1.62 3.36
CA GLU A 79 -17.43 -2.78 3.44
C GLU A 79 -16.68 -4.09 3.72
N LYS A 80 -15.34 -4.03 3.86
CA LYS A 80 -14.47 -5.15 4.21
C LYS A 80 -14.65 -6.36 3.29
N TRP A 81 -14.70 -6.13 1.98
CA TRP A 81 -14.84 -7.21 0.98
C TRP A 81 -13.74 -8.27 1.05
N PHE A 82 -12.58 -7.95 1.64
CA PHE A 82 -11.50 -8.89 1.90
C PHE A 82 -11.77 -9.90 3.05
N SER A 83 -12.88 -9.76 3.78
CA SER A 83 -13.15 -10.60 4.97
C SER A 83 -13.79 -11.95 4.64
N ASP A 84 -14.48 -12.06 3.51
CA ASP A 84 -15.17 -13.29 3.07
C ASP A 84 -15.17 -13.34 1.54
N ASP A 85 -15.78 -14.37 0.95
CA ASP A 85 -15.88 -14.56 -0.50
C ASP A 85 -16.55 -13.36 -1.17
N LEU A 86 -15.88 -12.82 -2.18
CA LEU A 86 -16.32 -11.63 -2.92
C LEU A 86 -17.70 -11.83 -3.56
N ALA A 87 -18.04 -13.07 -3.93
CA ALA A 87 -19.33 -13.44 -4.52
C ALA A 87 -20.53 -13.23 -3.57
N LYS A 88 -20.29 -13.11 -2.25
CA LYS A 88 -21.35 -12.82 -1.27
C LYS A 88 -21.73 -11.34 -1.23
N PHE A 89 -20.80 -10.46 -1.56
CA PHE A 89 -20.99 -9.01 -1.45
C PHE A 89 -21.50 -8.41 -2.77
N ARG A 90 -20.97 -8.87 -3.90
CA ARG A 90 -21.22 -8.30 -5.23
C ARG A 90 -21.27 -9.42 -6.28
N PRO A 91 -21.97 -9.20 -7.42
CA PRO A 91 -21.86 -10.10 -8.57
C PRO A 91 -20.41 -10.10 -9.09
N THR A 92 -19.79 -11.27 -9.09
CA THR A 92 -18.42 -11.49 -9.57
C THR A 92 -18.41 -11.93 -11.03
N ILE A 93 -17.33 -11.59 -11.73
CA ILE A 93 -17.02 -12.13 -13.07
C ILE A 93 -15.71 -12.90 -13.02
N GLY A 94 -15.59 -13.96 -13.83
CA GLY A 94 -14.35 -14.73 -13.93
C GLY A 94 -13.33 -14.00 -14.81
N MET A 95 -12.15 -13.73 -14.27
CA MET A 95 -11.02 -13.14 -15.00
C MET A 95 -9.81 -14.08 -14.99
N PRO A 96 -9.14 -14.30 -16.14
CA PRO A 96 -7.94 -15.11 -16.22
C PRO A 96 -6.73 -14.35 -15.65
N VAL A 97 -5.88 -15.05 -14.90
CA VAL A 97 -4.58 -14.58 -14.40
C VAL A 97 -3.52 -15.59 -14.85
N PRO A 98 -2.42 -15.15 -15.51
CA PRO A 98 -2.01 -13.76 -15.76
C PRO A 98 -2.69 -13.15 -17.00
N SER A 99 -3.40 -12.03 -16.84
CA SER A 99 -3.91 -11.23 -17.95
C SER A 99 -4.19 -9.80 -17.49
N SER A 100 -4.18 -8.86 -18.44
CA SER A 100 -4.80 -7.54 -18.23
C SER A 100 -6.31 -7.70 -18.33
N TYR A 101 -7.08 -7.10 -17.41
CA TYR A 101 -8.55 -7.20 -17.44
C TYR A 101 -9.20 -6.34 -18.53
N ASN A 102 -8.49 -5.34 -19.05
CA ASN A 102 -9.06 -4.35 -19.97
C ASN A 102 -9.61 -4.95 -21.27
N ASP A 103 -8.96 -6.01 -21.77
CA ASP A 103 -9.26 -6.60 -23.08
C ASP A 103 -9.97 -7.96 -22.98
N VAL A 104 -10.30 -8.41 -21.76
CA VAL A 104 -10.93 -9.73 -21.55
C VAL A 104 -12.44 -9.66 -21.79
N THR A 105 -13.08 -8.57 -21.38
CA THR A 105 -14.52 -8.38 -21.48
C THR A 105 -14.86 -7.33 -22.53
N GLU A 106 -16.00 -7.49 -23.19
CA GLU A 106 -16.52 -6.55 -24.19
C GLU A 106 -17.16 -5.29 -23.58
N ASP A 107 -17.32 -5.24 -22.25
CA ASP A 107 -17.92 -4.10 -21.55
C ASP A 107 -16.97 -2.90 -21.52
N ALA A 108 -17.35 -1.83 -22.24
CA ALA A 108 -16.61 -0.56 -22.27
C ALA A 108 -16.37 0.02 -20.88
N SER A 109 -17.29 -0.23 -19.95
CA SER A 109 -17.18 0.28 -18.59
C SER A 109 -16.09 -0.43 -17.76
N ILE A 110 -15.66 -1.64 -18.16
CA ILE A 110 -14.51 -2.35 -17.56
C ILE A 110 -13.22 -1.93 -18.26
N ARG A 111 -13.22 -1.82 -19.59
CA ARG A 111 -12.05 -1.42 -20.38
C ARG A 111 -11.54 -0.04 -20.00
N ASP A 112 -12.46 0.91 -19.86
CA ASP A 112 -12.15 2.31 -19.57
C ASP A 112 -12.25 2.60 -18.05
N HIS A 113 -12.26 1.55 -17.21
CA HIS A 113 -12.36 1.68 -15.76
C HIS A 113 -11.08 2.28 -15.17
N VAL A 114 -11.25 3.34 -14.38
CA VAL A 114 -10.19 3.91 -13.55
C VAL A 114 -10.64 3.83 -12.10
N GLY A 115 -9.97 2.98 -11.31
CA GLY A 115 -10.35 2.75 -9.93
C GLY A 115 -9.71 1.51 -9.32
N THR A 116 -10.22 1.13 -8.16
CA THR A 116 -9.76 -0.05 -7.42
C THR A 116 -10.47 -1.29 -7.96
N VAL A 117 -9.69 -2.29 -8.36
CA VAL A 117 -10.20 -3.60 -8.74
C VAL A 117 -9.88 -4.62 -7.66
N TRP A 118 -10.80 -5.56 -7.46
CA TRP A 118 -10.70 -6.61 -6.46
C TRP A 118 -10.63 -7.96 -7.16
N TYR A 119 -9.63 -8.75 -6.78
CA TYR A 119 -9.45 -10.13 -7.21
C TYR A 119 -9.56 -11.03 -5.99
N ASP A 120 -10.29 -12.14 -6.13
CA ASP A 120 -10.41 -13.17 -5.12
C ASP A 120 -10.23 -14.56 -5.73
N ARG A 121 -9.51 -15.42 -5.01
CA ARG A 121 -9.33 -16.83 -5.37
C ARG A 121 -9.08 -17.66 -4.13
N ARG A 122 -9.88 -18.71 -4.00
CA ARG A 122 -9.65 -19.77 -3.03
C ARG A 122 -8.84 -20.90 -3.66
N PHE A 123 -7.82 -21.36 -2.96
CA PHE A 123 -7.03 -22.52 -3.34
C PHE A 123 -6.83 -23.41 -2.11
N PHE A 124 -6.72 -24.71 -2.36
CA PHE A 124 -6.41 -25.65 -1.30
C PHE A 124 -4.90 -25.74 -1.11
N CYS A 125 -4.48 -25.66 0.14
CA CYS A 125 -3.12 -25.89 0.60
C CYS A 125 -3.09 -27.29 1.24
N SER A 126 -2.09 -28.12 0.92
CA SER A 126 -1.90 -29.38 1.63
C SER A 126 -1.47 -29.10 3.06
N GLU A 127 -1.85 -29.96 4.01
CA GLU A 127 -1.42 -29.80 5.41
C GLU A 127 0.11 -29.88 5.52
N GLU A 128 0.77 -30.65 4.68
CA GLU A 128 2.24 -30.69 4.63
C GLU A 128 2.86 -29.31 4.37
N LEU A 129 2.23 -28.51 3.50
CA LEU A 129 2.68 -27.15 3.18
C LEU A 129 2.33 -26.15 4.29
N ALA A 130 1.24 -26.38 5.02
CA ALA A 130 0.76 -25.49 6.08
C ALA A 130 1.35 -25.78 7.48
N THR A 131 1.66 -27.05 7.78
CA THR A 131 1.98 -27.53 9.15
C THR A 131 3.46 -27.81 9.36
N SER A 132 4.19 -28.21 8.32
CA SER A 132 5.66 -28.28 8.45
C SER A 132 6.18 -26.88 8.74
N ALA A 133 7.22 -26.74 9.57
CA ALA A 133 7.82 -25.46 9.98
C ALA A 133 8.53 -24.72 8.80
N ARG A 134 7.86 -24.65 7.66
CA ARG A 134 8.27 -24.06 6.39
C ARG A 134 7.66 -22.67 6.29
N PHE A 135 8.46 -21.74 5.77
CA PHE A 135 8.02 -20.39 5.50
C PHE A 135 7.16 -20.39 4.22
N CYS A 136 5.86 -20.10 4.36
CA CYS A 136 4.96 -19.90 3.23
C CYS A 136 4.97 -18.44 2.79
N ALA A 137 5.34 -18.19 1.54
CA ALA A 137 5.29 -16.85 0.93
C ALA A 137 4.45 -16.87 -0.35
N LEU A 138 3.66 -15.81 -0.53
CA LEU A 138 2.98 -15.52 -1.79
C LEU A 138 3.87 -14.61 -2.63
N TRP A 139 4.29 -15.08 -3.80
CA TRP A 139 5.06 -14.27 -4.75
C TRP A 139 4.15 -13.69 -5.83
N VAL A 140 4.06 -12.36 -5.90
CA VAL A 140 3.32 -11.65 -6.95
C VAL A 140 4.33 -11.05 -7.92
N GLY A 141 4.38 -11.55 -9.14
CA GLY A 141 5.42 -11.16 -10.10
C GLY A 141 5.29 -9.73 -10.60
N ALA A 142 4.08 -9.32 -10.97
CA ALA A 142 3.80 -7.96 -11.40
C ALA A 142 2.35 -7.58 -11.05
N LEU A 143 2.18 -6.40 -10.47
CA LEU A 143 0.88 -5.75 -10.34
C LEU A 143 0.98 -4.39 -11.02
N ARG A 144 0.12 -4.14 -12.00
CA ARG A 144 0.08 -2.86 -12.70
C ARG A 144 -0.85 -1.91 -11.96
N PHE A 145 -0.31 -0.80 -11.48
CA PHE A 145 -1.10 0.33 -10.99
C PHE A 145 -1.32 1.28 -12.18
N GLY A 146 -2.58 1.58 -12.49
CA GLY A 146 -2.92 2.41 -13.65
C GLY A 146 -2.38 3.83 -13.53
N CYS A 147 -1.54 4.24 -14.47
CA CYS A 147 -1.32 5.65 -14.83
C CYS A 147 -2.14 5.90 -16.09
N VAL A 148 -3.20 6.69 -15.99
CA VAL A 148 -4.02 7.12 -17.12
C VAL A 148 -3.85 8.62 -17.28
N ASP A 149 -3.31 9.03 -18.43
CA ASP A 149 -3.36 10.42 -18.88
C ASP A 149 -4.84 10.78 -19.09
N GLN A 150 -5.41 11.57 -18.18
CA GLN A 150 -6.73 12.14 -18.35
C GLN A 150 -6.67 13.15 -19.48
N ARG A 151 -6.85 12.71 -20.74
CA ARG A 151 -7.17 13.66 -21.81
C ARG A 151 -8.52 14.29 -21.47
N PRO A 152 -8.61 15.62 -21.36
CA PRO A 152 -9.89 16.28 -21.11
C PRO A 152 -10.84 15.95 -22.26
N ALA A 153 -12.09 15.60 -21.92
CA ALA A 153 -13.14 15.38 -22.89
C ALA A 153 -13.32 16.65 -23.73
N SER A 154 -13.00 16.57 -25.02
CA SER A 154 -13.30 17.64 -25.97
C SER A 154 -14.82 17.78 -26.12
N PRO A 155 -15.42 18.96 -25.93
CA PRO A 155 -16.85 19.19 -26.08
C PRO A 155 -17.28 19.43 -27.54
N GLU A 156 -16.70 18.73 -28.52
CA GLU A 156 -17.07 18.85 -29.93
C GLU A 156 -17.20 17.49 -30.63
N ALA A 157 -18.34 16.84 -30.41
CA ALA A 157 -18.88 15.83 -31.32
C ALA A 157 -20.40 15.73 -31.14
N ARG A 158 -21.10 16.83 -31.44
CA ARG A 158 -22.52 16.79 -31.80
C ARG A 158 -22.65 17.45 -33.16
N VAL A 159 -22.68 16.62 -34.20
CA VAL A 159 -23.22 16.95 -35.54
C VAL A 159 -24.24 15.86 -35.84
#